data_AF-A0A6N8H3Q1-F1
#
_entry.id   AF-A0A6N8H3Q1-F1
#
_cell.length_a   1.000
_cell.length_b   1.000
_cell.length_c   1.000
_cell.angle_alpha   90.00
_cell.angle_beta   90.00
_cell.angle_gamma   90.00
#
_symmetry.space_group_name_H-M   'P 1'
#
loop_
_entity.id
_entity.type
_entity.pdbx_description
1 polymer ?
#
loop_
_entity_poly.entity_id
_entity_poly.type
_entity_poly.pdbx_seq_one_letter_code
_entity_poly.pdbx_strand_id
1 'polypeptide(L)'
;MRKQRRYYDDQASSDLLDEDTRMHHLFYEYCGREHAWDSISIINCDMMRIRQLQIMTYSYKVHMVAVGSWENTLTEHRMMLDCLRRRDAEAIAVMCHQHLGFITRDADHLRRLYPQYFYENEKSEDLNF
;
A
#
# COMPACT_ATOMS: atom_id res chain seq x y z
N MET A 1 -11.98 -5.29 -5.84
CA MET A 1 -11.08 -6.45 -6.07
C MET A 1 -10.86 -6.82 -7.53
N ARG A 2 -11.90 -6.96 -8.39
CA ARG A 2 -11.68 -7.26 -9.83
C ARG A 2 -10.78 -6.25 -10.55
N LYS A 3 -10.96 -4.95 -10.29
CA LYS A 3 -10.11 -3.89 -10.86
C LYS A 3 -8.66 -3.97 -10.36
N GLN A 4 -8.42 -4.17 -9.07
CA GLN A 4 -7.06 -4.39 -8.54
C GLN A 4 -6.37 -5.60 -9.17
N ARG A 5 -7.08 -6.73 -9.34
CA ARG A 5 -6.55 -7.91 -10.03
C ARG A 5 -6.13 -7.57 -11.46
N ARG A 6 -7.00 -6.87 -12.20
CA ARG A 6 -6.72 -6.44 -13.58
C ARG A 6 -5.47 -5.55 -13.65
N TYR A 7 -5.41 -4.48 -12.86
CA TYR A 7 -4.25 -3.58 -12.87
C TYR A 7 -2.97 -4.26 -12.40
N TYR A 8 -3.09 -5.27 -11.52
CA TYR A 8 -1.95 -6.10 -11.14
C TYR A 8 -1.47 -6.99 -12.31
N ASP A 9 -2.37 -7.65 -13.04
CA ASP A 9 -2.05 -8.42 -14.25
C ASP A 9 -1.42 -7.55 -15.34
N ASP A 10 -1.97 -6.36 -15.54
CA ASP A 10 -1.50 -5.38 -16.53
C ASP A 10 -0.20 -4.68 -16.09
N GLN A 11 0.29 -4.96 -14.88
CA GLN A 11 1.42 -4.29 -14.24
C GLN A 11 1.31 -2.76 -14.17
N ALA A 12 0.08 -2.25 -14.13
CA ALA A 12 -0.24 -0.84 -14.05
C ALA A 12 -0.16 -0.36 -12.59
N SER A 13 1.06 -0.16 -12.08
CA SER A 13 1.30 0.08 -10.64
C SER A 13 0.58 1.31 -10.09
N SER A 14 0.53 2.41 -10.84
CA SER A 14 -0.15 3.64 -10.42
C SER A 14 -1.67 3.44 -10.35
N ASP A 15 -2.28 2.89 -11.39
CA ASP A 15 -3.71 2.56 -11.39
C ASP A 15 -4.06 1.55 -10.28
N LEU A 16 -3.13 0.64 -9.97
CA LEU A 16 -3.28 -0.32 -8.89
C LEU A 16 -3.30 0.37 -7.52
N LEU A 17 -2.38 1.32 -7.28
CA LEU A 17 -2.35 2.11 -6.06
C LEU A 17 -3.60 3.00 -5.92
N ASP A 18 -4.08 3.58 -7.01
CA ASP A 18 -5.31 4.39 -7.01
C ASP A 18 -6.53 3.54 -6.67
N GLU A 19 -6.64 2.34 -7.25
CA GLU A 19 -7.74 1.43 -6.93
C GLU A 19 -7.60 0.77 -5.55
N ASP A 20 -6.38 0.67 -5.01
CA ASP A 20 -6.12 0.31 -3.61
C ASP A 20 -6.66 1.38 -2.66
N THR A 21 -6.18 2.62 -2.83
CA THR A 21 -6.62 3.82 -2.10
C THR A 21 -8.13 3.99 -2.13
N ARG A 22 -8.73 3.87 -3.32
CA ARG A 22 -10.19 3.95 -3.49
C ARG A 22 -10.93 2.84 -2.74
N MET A 23 -10.37 1.64 -2.69
CA MET A 23 -10.97 0.52 -1.97
C MET A 23 -10.94 0.76 -0.46
N HIS A 24 -9.82 1.23 0.10
CA HIS A 24 -9.77 1.59 1.52
C HIS A 24 -10.77 2.72 1.83
N HIS A 25 -10.90 3.74 0.98
CA HIS A 25 -11.92 4.78 1.16
C HIS A 25 -13.33 4.19 1.30
N LEU A 26 -13.70 3.26 0.41
CA LEU A 26 -15.00 2.56 0.47
C LEU A 26 -15.20 1.78 1.79
N PHE A 27 -14.13 1.28 2.41
CA PHE A 27 -14.24 0.64 3.74
C PHE A 27 -14.56 1.66 4.83
N TYR A 28 -13.97 2.85 4.79
CA TYR A 28 -14.28 3.92 5.72
C TYR A 28 -15.72 4.42 5.53
N GLU A 29 -16.17 4.65 4.30
CA GLU A 29 -17.56 5.00 3.98
C GLU A 29 -18.55 3.92 4.47
N TYR A 30 -18.27 2.64 4.19
CA TYR A 30 -19.12 1.53 4.66
C TYR A 30 -19.26 1.50 6.20
N CYS A 31 -18.24 1.94 6.91
CA CYS A 31 -18.22 2.02 8.37
C CYS A 31 -18.75 3.36 8.93
N GLY A 32 -19.13 4.32 8.08
CA GLY A 32 -19.52 5.68 8.50
C GLY A 32 -18.38 6.46 9.16
N ARG A 33 -17.16 6.34 8.60
CA ARG A 33 -15.91 6.92 9.13
C ARG A 33 -15.20 7.83 8.12
N GLU A 34 -15.94 8.53 7.28
CA GLU A 34 -15.45 9.40 6.22
C GLU A 34 -14.51 10.49 6.75
N HIS A 35 -14.83 11.11 7.88
CA HIS A 35 -13.95 12.12 8.50
C HIS A 35 -12.58 11.56 8.92
N ALA A 36 -12.52 10.28 9.30
CA ALA A 36 -11.25 9.62 9.61
C ALA A 36 -10.43 9.37 8.35
N TRP A 37 -11.09 9.03 7.23
CA TRP A 37 -10.46 8.95 5.92
C TRP A 37 -9.88 10.31 5.50
N ASP A 38 -10.69 11.37 5.57
CA ASP A 38 -10.26 12.73 5.19
C ASP A 38 -8.99 13.13 5.96
N SER A 39 -8.99 12.91 7.27
CA SER A 39 -7.86 13.22 8.14
C SER A 39 -6.60 12.45 7.76
N ILE A 40 -6.71 11.15 7.49
CA ILE A 40 -5.56 10.31 7.11
C ILE A 40 -5.06 10.67 5.70
N SER A 41 -5.97 10.94 4.77
CA SER A 41 -5.63 11.25 3.37
C SER A 41 -4.75 12.50 3.23
N ILE A 42 -4.83 13.43 4.18
CA ILE A 42 -4.02 14.66 4.20
C ILE A 42 -2.55 14.35 4.55
N ILE A 43 -2.29 13.31 5.36
CA ILE A 43 -0.96 13.05 5.94
C ILE A 43 -0.31 11.77 5.42
N ASN A 44 -0.92 11.08 4.46
CA ASN A 44 -0.49 9.74 4.04
C ASN A 44 0.53 9.72 2.88
N CYS A 45 1.08 10.86 2.47
CA CYS A 45 1.93 10.94 1.28
C CYS A 45 3.14 9.99 1.34
N ASP A 46 3.85 9.92 2.47
CA ASP A 46 4.98 9.00 2.64
C ASP A 46 4.54 7.54 2.64
N MET A 47 3.37 7.24 3.21
CA MET A 47 2.78 5.90 3.14
C MET A 47 2.47 5.50 1.69
N MET A 48 1.95 6.43 0.88
CA MET A 48 1.68 6.20 -0.55
C MET A 48 2.96 5.96 -1.33
N ARG A 49 4.03 6.72 -1.05
CA ARG A 49 5.35 6.51 -1.66
C ARG A 49 5.91 5.12 -1.35
N ILE A 50 5.83 4.69 -0.09
CA ILE A 50 6.27 3.35 0.33
C ILE A 50 5.42 2.27 -0.36
N ARG A 51 4.09 2.43 -0.40
CA ARG A 51 3.18 1.48 -1.05
C ARG A 51 3.44 1.36 -2.55
N GLN A 52 3.70 2.47 -3.24
CA GLN A 52 4.09 2.46 -4.66
C GLN A 52 5.38 1.66 -4.89
N LEU A 53 6.41 1.92 -4.09
CA LEU A 53 7.68 1.20 -4.17
C LEU A 53 7.49 -0.29 -3.86
N GLN A 54 6.68 -0.63 -2.86
CA GLN A 54 6.34 -2.01 -2.54
C GLN A 54 5.72 -2.74 -3.74
N ILE A 55 4.72 -2.12 -4.39
CA ILE A 55 4.07 -2.67 -5.58
C ILE A 55 5.12 -2.97 -6.65
N MET A 56 5.91 -1.97 -7.02
CA MET A 56 6.92 -2.08 -8.09
C MET A 56 8.04 -3.08 -7.78
N THR A 57 8.40 -3.23 -6.51
CA THR A 57 9.53 -4.07 -6.09
C THR A 57 9.15 -5.54 -5.97
N TYR A 58 7.99 -5.83 -5.37
CA TYR A 58 7.65 -7.19 -4.94
C TYR A 58 6.59 -7.90 -5.78
N SER A 59 5.91 -7.20 -6.70
CA SER A 59 4.67 -7.74 -7.27
C SER A 59 4.85 -8.42 -8.63
N TYR A 60 5.81 -7.99 -9.46
CA TYR A 60 5.85 -8.39 -10.87
C TYR A 60 6.92 -9.42 -11.23
N LYS A 61 7.89 -9.67 -10.36
CA LYS A 61 8.95 -10.65 -10.63
C LYS A 61 8.44 -12.08 -10.39
N VAL A 62 8.23 -12.81 -11.48
CA VAL A 62 7.63 -14.17 -11.55
C VAL A 62 8.31 -15.21 -10.64
N HIS A 63 9.59 -15.03 -10.29
CA HIS A 63 10.35 -15.95 -9.44
C HIS A 63 10.54 -15.46 -7.99
N MET A 64 9.92 -14.35 -7.59
CA MET A 64 9.93 -13.88 -6.20
C MET A 64 8.53 -13.97 -5.61
N VAL A 65 8.27 -15.02 -4.83
CA VAL A 65 7.15 -15.03 -3.88
C VAL A 65 7.61 -14.28 -2.63
N ALA A 66 7.46 -12.96 -2.66
CA ALA A 66 7.70 -12.14 -1.48
C ALA A 66 6.45 -12.12 -0.59
N VAL A 67 6.63 -12.12 0.74
CA VAL A 67 5.55 -11.91 1.69
C VAL A 67 4.80 -10.60 1.38
N GLY A 68 5.50 -9.57 0.93
CA GLY A 68 4.93 -8.29 0.49
C GLY A 68 4.40 -8.25 -0.96
N SER A 69 4.27 -9.40 -1.65
CA SER A 69 3.72 -9.45 -3.01
C SER A 69 2.24 -9.06 -3.06
N TRP A 70 1.82 -8.52 -4.21
CA TRP A 70 0.43 -8.08 -4.37
C TRP A 70 -0.61 -9.21 -4.30
N GLU A 71 -0.24 -10.46 -4.64
CA GLU A 71 -1.14 -11.60 -4.48
C GLU A 71 -1.53 -11.84 -3.01
N ASN A 72 -0.57 -11.66 -2.09
CA ASN A 72 -0.86 -11.73 -0.66
C ASN A 72 -1.77 -10.57 -0.24
N THR A 73 -1.48 -9.35 -0.71
CA THR A 73 -2.32 -8.17 -0.47
C THR A 73 -3.76 -8.34 -0.97
N LEU A 74 -3.96 -8.92 -2.16
CA LEU A 74 -5.30 -9.26 -2.67
C LEU A 74 -6.02 -10.28 -1.78
N THR A 75 -5.29 -11.19 -1.16
CA THR A 75 -5.85 -12.16 -0.20
C THR A 75 -6.27 -11.47 1.08
N GLU A 76 -5.41 -10.62 1.65
CA GLU A 76 -5.73 -9.79 2.82
C GLU A 76 -6.98 -8.93 2.57
N HIS A 77 -7.07 -8.25 1.42
CA HIS A 77 -8.25 -7.43 1.08
C HIS A 77 -9.54 -8.25 1.01
N ARG A 78 -9.49 -9.50 0.51
CA ARG A 78 -10.65 -10.40 0.51
C ARG A 78 -11.06 -10.79 1.92
N MET A 79 -10.08 -11.08 2.79
CA MET A 79 -10.34 -11.41 4.19
C MET A 79 -10.95 -10.22 4.95
N MET A 80 -10.40 -9.01 4.78
CA MET A 80 -10.96 -7.79 5.35
C MET A 80 -12.40 -7.56 4.91
N LEU A 81 -12.70 -7.73 3.62
CA LEU A 81 -14.06 -7.59 3.10
C LEU A 81 -15.02 -8.62 3.70
N ASP A 82 -14.57 -9.85 3.94
CA ASP A 82 -15.36 -10.89 4.60
C ASP A 82 -15.64 -10.53 6.07
N CYS A 83 -14.64 -10.06 6.82
CA CYS A 83 -14.83 -9.55 8.18
C CYS A 83 -15.87 -8.40 8.22
N LEU A 84 -15.77 -7.44 7.29
CA LEU A 84 -16.72 -6.32 7.19
C LEU A 84 -18.15 -6.79 6.89
N ARG A 85 -18.31 -7.78 6.00
CA ARG A 85 -19.63 -8.37 5.68
C ARG A 85 -20.26 -9.08 6.87
N ARG A 86 -19.45 -9.78 7.66
CA ARG A 86 -19.88 -10.46 8.89
C ARG A 86 -20.08 -9.50 10.06
N ARG A 87 -19.65 -8.25 9.93
CA ARG A 87 -19.65 -7.22 10.99
C ARG A 87 -18.83 -7.66 12.21
N ASP A 88 -17.75 -8.41 11.96
CA ASP A 88 -16.86 -8.92 13.00
C ASP A 88 -15.79 -7.87 13.29
N ALA A 89 -16.05 -7.05 14.32
CA ALA A 89 -15.20 -5.93 14.70
C ALA A 89 -13.82 -6.38 15.22
N GLU A 90 -13.75 -7.52 15.91
CA GLU A 90 -12.49 -8.05 16.44
C GLU A 90 -11.63 -8.59 15.28
N ALA A 91 -12.23 -9.37 14.39
CA ALA A 91 -11.50 -9.92 13.25
C ALA A 91 -10.98 -8.82 12.31
N ILE A 92 -11.79 -7.79 12.01
CA ILE A 92 -11.33 -6.68 11.16
C ILE A 92 -10.19 -5.89 11.83
N ALA A 93 -10.22 -5.72 13.16
CA ALA A 93 -9.13 -5.03 13.87
C ALA A 93 -7.80 -5.79 13.74
N VAL A 94 -7.82 -7.12 13.90
CA VAL A 94 -6.63 -7.97 13.70
C VAL A 94 -6.15 -7.90 12.24
N MET A 95 -7.06 -8.00 11.27
CA MET A 95 -6.71 -7.92 9.85
C MET A 95 -6.12 -6.56 9.47
N CYS A 96 -6.67 -5.46 9.98
CA CYS A 96 -6.12 -4.11 9.77
C CYS A 96 -4.72 -3.98 10.37
N HIS A 97 -4.49 -4.48 11.58
CA HIS A 97 -3.17 -4.44 12.22
C HIS A 97 -2.13 -5.19 11.40
N GLN A 98 -2.47 -6.40 10.94
CA GLN A 98 -1.58 -7.21 10.11
C GLN A 98 -1.32 -6.55 8.74
N HIS A 99 -2.37 -6.04 8.09
CA HIS A 99 -2.27 -5.39 6.79
C HIS A 99 -1.35 -4.18 6.87
N LEU A 100 -1.59 -3.26 7.82
CA LEU A 100 -0.79 -2.03 7.99
C LEU A 100 0.65 -2.30 8.44
N GLY A 101 0.94 -3.48 8.99
CA GLY A 101 2.29 -3.91 9.36
C GLY A 101 3.28 -3.96 8.19
N PHE A 102 2.82 -3.87 6.93
CA PHE A 102 3.71 -3.73 5.78
C PHE A 102 4.62 -2.50 5.90
N ILE A 103 4.13 -1.40 6.47
CA ILE A 103 4.87 -0.13 6.54
C ILE A 103 6.12 -0.33 7.39
N THR A 104 5.98 -0.92 8.57
CA THR A 104 7.10 -1.15 9.49
C THR A 104 8.06 -2.20 8.96
N ARG A 105 7.55 -3.26 8.32
CA ARG A 105 8.36 -4.36 7.78
C ARG A 105 9.15 -3.96 6.53
N ASP A 106 8.51 -3.28 5.60
CA ASP A 106 9.04 -3.12 4.24
C ASP A 106 9.73 -1.77 4.04
N ALA A 107 9.41 -0.73 4.81
CA ALA A 107 9.99 0.61 4.64
C ALA A 107 11.52 0.61 4.77
N ASP A 108 12.06 -0.08 5.79
CA ASP A 108 13.51 -0.16 5.98
C ASP A 108 14.21 -0.92 4.86
N HIS A 109 13.57 -1.98 4.34
CA HIS A 109 14.13 -2.73 3.22
C HIS A 109 14.12 -1.91 1.93
N LEU A 110 12.99 -1.26 1.63
CA LEU A 110 12.85 -0.37 0.47
C LEU A 110 13.82 0.81 0.52
N ARG A 111 14.05 1.38 1.71
CA ARG A 111 15.05 2.44 1.92
C ARG A 111 16.48 1.98 1.59
N ARG A 112 16.81 0.73 1.89
CA ARG A 112 18.12 0.13 1.55
C ARG A 112 18.23 -0.22 0.05
N LEU A 113 17.13 -0.60 -0.59
CA LEU A 113 17.10 -0.91 -2.02
C LEU A 113 17.13 0.34 -2.91
N TYR A 114 16.52 1.43 -2.44
CA TYR A 114 16.38 2.69 -3.18
C TYR A 114 16.95 3.89 -2.40
N PRO A 115 18.21 3.87 -1.92
CA PRO A 115 18.75 4.94 -1.10
C PRO A 115 18.64 6.32 -1.77
N GLN A 116 18.85 6.40 -3.08
CA GLN A 116 18.74 7.62 -3.87
C GLN A 116 17.33 8.22 -3.94
N TYR A 117 16.30 7.44 -3.61
CA TYR A 117 14.91 7.91 -3.56
C TYR A 117 14.57 8.54 -2.20
N PHE A 118 15.26 8.11 -1.13
CA PHE A 118 14.98 8.52 0.25
C PHE A 118 15.98 9.55 0.79
N TYR A 119 17.22 9.55 0.30
CA TYR A 119 18.25 10.51 0.69
C TYR A 119 18.53 11.47 -0.45
N GLU A 120 18.75 12.73 -0.11
CA GLU A 120 19.35 13.68 -1.04
C GLU A 120 20.74 13.20 -1.44
N ASN A 121 21.06 13.28 -2.73
CA ASN A 121 22.45 13.15 -3.17
C ASN A 121 23.22 14.32 -2.55
N GLU A 122 24.15 14.07 -1.62
CA GLU A 122 25.15 15.03 -1.17
C GLU A 122 26.13 15.37 -2.30
N LYS A 123 25.66 15.91 -3.43
CA LYS A 123 26.47 16.61 -4.44
C LYS A 123 25.59 17.58 -5.23
N SER A 124 25.39 18.77 -4.69
CA SER A 124 25.16 19.97 -5.51
C SER A 124 26.04 21.13 -5.00
N GLU A 125 27.34 20.91 -4.93
CA GLU A 125 28.32 22.01 -4.78
C GLU A 125 28.79 22.58 -6.13
N ASP A 126 28.22 22.14 -7.26
CA ASP A 126 28.59 22.63 -8.59
C ASP A 126 27.45 23.37 -9.28
N LEU A 127 26.92 24.44 -8.67
CA LEU A 127 26.24 25.52 -9.40
C LEU A 127 26.51 26.86 -8.69
N ASN A 128 27.78 27.27 -8.68
CA ASN A 128 28.11 28.69 -8.57
C ASN A 128 27.77 29.34 -9.93
N PHE A 129 26.63 30.02 -10.00
CA PHE A 129 26.35 31.05 -11.00
C PHE A 129 26.56 32.42 -10.38
#